data_AF-A0A800DA72-F1
#
_entry.id   AF-A0A800DA72-F1
#
_cell.length_a   1.000
_cell.length_b   1.000
_cell.length_c   1.000
_cell.angle_alpha   90.00
_cell.angle_beta   90.00
_cell.angle_gamma   90.00
#
_symmetry.space_group_name_H-M   'P 1'
#
loop_
_entity.id
_entity.type
_entity.pdbx_description
1 polymer ?
#
loop_
_entity_poly.entity_id
_entity_poly.type
_entity_poly.pdbx_seq_one_letter_code
_entity_poly.pdbx_strand_id
1 'polypeptide(L)'
;MGKPIVRLLKLKSGGDIMGQQDHDGFNRRDFLRTSAMAGLGAAAAGLAMTGCGPKYGKGEARSSQFKVDPIEVVRVGYVGVGHQGSSHIKNLLRIEGVEIVAVCDLVEEKVKRIQDWVVQAGKPKPDGYFRGEYDYKRMCERDDIDLVYTATPWEWHVPICVEAMQTGKHAATEVPAAVTLEECWELVETAEATGKHMVMMENCNYDRTELMILNMVRHGLLGELLHARCGVQSPPHMDRRPSEKPRWVCDLHTHTFYSRDCLTSLESFLNACRRKGLDRVAVTDHDTIAGALRLKERDPERIIVGQEIHTTHGELIAYFLTEPIPAGLSPEEGIDRVHQQGGVVGISHPLDRLRREAMRQATYDLLDKVDFLEGFNARCLLPADNRAARALALRRGLPMTAGSDAHTAWEIGRAVVLLPPFDSPAAFLESLRAAYIQGRISPPWPHVFSTYAKIARRLRWVPAPQTAQEER
;
A
#
# COMPACT_ATOMS: atom_id res chain seq x y z
N MET A 1 22.80 -36.94 10.49
CA MET A 1 21.50 -36.66 11.13
C MET A 1 21.75 -35.99 12.48
N GLY A 2 21.83 -34.66 12.50
CA GLY A 2 21.88 -33.87 13.74
C GLY A 2 20.60 -33.03 13.82
N LYS A 3 19.84 -33.18 14.92
CA LYS A 3 18.59 -32.44 15.15
C LYS A 3 18.90 -30.99 15.55
N PRO A 4 18.10 -29.99 15.13
CA PRO A 4 18.22 -28.63 15.65
C PRO A 4 17.58 -28.53 17.04
N ILE A 5 18.25 -27.83 17.95
CA ILE A 5 17.79 -27.51 19.30
C ILE A 5 17.11 -26.15 19.25
N VAL A 6 15.79 -26.12 19.33
CA VAL A 6 14.99 -24.90 19.53
C VAL A 6 14.63 -24.80 21.01
N ARG A 7 15.10 -23.75 21.70
CA ARG A 7 14.71 -23.47 23.09
C ARG A 7 13.75 -22.27 23.10
N LEU A 8 12.45 -22.55 23.08
CA LEU A 8 11.38 -21.60 23.33
C LEU A 8 11.47 -21.07 24.78
N LEU A 9 11.56 -19.75 24.96
CA LEU A 9 11.27 -19.09 26.24
C LEU A 9 9.88 -18.43 26.13
N LYS A 10 8.86 -19.13 26.66
CA LYS A 10 7.56 -18.53 27.00
C LYS A 10 7.66 -17.91 28.40
N LEU A 11 7.44 -16.60 28.49
CA LEU A 11 7.23 -15.89 29.76
C LEU A 11 5.87 -16.30 30.35
N LYS A 12 5.88 -16.81 31.59
CA LYS A 12 4.68 -17.00 32.43
C LYS A 12 4.47 -15.76 33.30
N SER A 13 3.24 -15.25 33.32
CA SER A 13 2.76 -14.26 34.29
C SER A 13 2.18 -14.95 35.54
N GLY A 14 2.41 -14.35 36.72
CA GLY A 14 1.52 -14.50 37.89
C GLY A 14 2.22 -14.53 39.24
N GLY A 15 1.78 -13.65 40.16
CA GLY A 15 1.78 -13.91 41.60
C GLY A 15 2.33 -12.79 42.51
N ASP A 16 1.41 -11.99 43.09
CA ASP A 16 1.61 -11.06 44.22
C ASP A 16 1.94 -11.78 45.54
N ILE A 17 2.72 -11.14 46.43
CA ILE A 17 2.48 -11.15 47.89
C ILE A 17 3.20 -10.00 48.63
N MET A 18 2.44 -9.25 49.43
CA MET A 18 2.86 -8.26 50.43
C MET A 18 3.42 -8.91 51.71
N GLY A 19 4.27 -8.17 52.45
CA GLY A 19 4.59 -8.42 53.86
C GLY A 19 5.64 -7.47 54.44
N GLN A 20 5.19 -6.50 55.26
CA GLN A 20 5.97 -5.53 56.06
C GLN A 20 6.87 -6.20 57.12
N GLN A 21 8.15 -5.80 57.19
CA GLN A 21 8.83 -5.00 58.24
C GLN A 21 8.92 -5.60 59.66
N ASP A 22 10.15 -5.71 60.17
CA ASP A 22 10.53 -5.06 61.45
C ASP A 22 12.05 -4.80 61.54
N HIS A 23 12.37 -3.69 62.21
CA HIS A 23 13.67 -3.02 62.30
C HIS A 23 14.50 -3.48 63.51
N ASP A 24 15.83 -3.50 63.36
CA ASP A 24 16.78 -3.32 64.48
C ASP A 24 17.92 -2.37 64.07
N GLY A 25 18.34 -1.55 65.04
CA GLY A 25 18.85 -0.19 64.84
C GLY A 25 20.31 -0.01 64.38
N PHE A 26 20.52 1.03 63.57
CA PHE A 26 21.82 1.53 63.11
C PHE A 26 22.37 2.59 64.08
N ASN A 27 23.59 2.41 64.62
CA ASN A 27 24.22 3.38 65.52
C ASN A 27 25.24 4.28 64.77
N ARG A 28 25.57 5.46 65.31
CA ARG A 28 26.48 6.47 64.72
C ARG A 28 27.87 5.94 64.38
N ARG A 29 28.35 4.88 65.06
CA ARG A 29 29.63 4.21 64.73
C ARG A 29 29.54 3.34 63.48
N ASP A 30 28.37 2.76 63.18
CA ASP A 30 28.13 2.03 61.94
C ASP A 30 28.01 3.00 60.77
N PHE A 31 27.34 4.14 60.95
CA PHE A 31 27.25 5.18 59.92
C PHE A 31 28.62 5.70 59.47
N LEU A 32 29.57 5.92 60.39
CA LEU A 32 30.92 6.39 60.05
C LEU A 32 31.78 5.31 59.36
N ARG A 33 31.60 4.02 59.72
CA ARG A 33 32.24 2.91 58.99
C ARG A 33 31.66 2.74 57.59
N THR A 34 30.34 2.85 57.42
CA THR A 34 29.69 2.82 56.10
C THR A 34 30.10 4.02 55.24
N SER A 35 30.29 5.21 55.85
CA SER A 35 30.71 6.42 55.14
C SER A 35 32.17 6.36 54.66
N ALA A 36 33.08 5.77 55.44
CA ALA A 36 34.48 5.58 55.02
C ALA A 36 34.63 4.51 53.90
N MET A 37 33.78 3.47 53.91
CA MET A 37 33.71 2.52 52.78
C MET A 37 33.03 3.11 51.53
N ALA A 38 32.09 4.03 51.69
CA ALA A 38 31.48 4.75 50.56
C ALA A 38 32.46 5.76 49.92
N GLY A 39 33.36 6.38 50.70
CA GLY A 39 34.35 7.34 50.20
C GLY A 39 35.46 6.73 49.33
N LEU A 40 35.88 5.50 49.61
CA LEU A 40 36.84 4.76 48.77
C LEU A 40 36.18 4.09 47.56
N GLY A 41 34.88 3.79 47.62
CA GLY A 41 34.09 3.33 46.47
C GLY A 41 33.75 4.45 45.47
N ALA A 42 33.58 5.69 45.95
CA ALA A 42 33.20 6.82 45.09
C ALA A 42 34.34 7.38 44.22
N ALA A 43 35.60 7.23 44.63
CA ALA A 43 36.75 7.62 43.79
C ALA A 43 37.04 6.62 42.65
N ALA A 44 36.65 5.35 42.81
CA ALA A 44 36.74 4.35 41.75
C ALA A 44 35.50 4.33 40.83
N ALA A 45 34.35 4.84 41.29
CA ALA A 45 33.15 4.98 40.47
C ALA A 45 33.13 6.27 39.61
N GLY A 46 33.91 7.29 39.97
CA GLY A 46 33.98 8.57 39.25
C GLY A 46 34.79 8.55 37.93
N LEU A 47 35.46 7.45 37.61
CA LEU A 47 36.25 7.28 36.37
C LEU A 47 35.59 6.34 35.34
N ALA A 48 34.36 5.88 35.60
CA ALA A 48 33.63 4.96 34.72
C ALA A 48 32.40 5.59 34.04
N MET A 49 32.24 6.92 34.11
CA MET A 49 31.14 7.65 33.47
C MET A 49 31.53 8.37 32.17
N THR A 50 32.71 8.10 31.62
CA THR A 50 33.06 8.49 30.24
C THR A 50 32.78 7.34 29.29
N GLY A 51 31.72 7.47 28.51
CA GLY A 51 31.45 6.64 27.33
C GLY A 51 30.20 5.76 27.44
N CYS A 52 29.03 6.38 27.46
CA CYS A 52 27.79 5.73 27.00
C CYS A 52 27.78 5.69 25.45
N GLY A 53 28.83 5.15 24.85
CA GLY A 53 28.77 4.59 23.50
C GLY A 53 28.41 3.10 23.61
N PRO A 54 27.62 2.53 22.69
CA PRO A 54 27.46 1.08 22.66
C PRO A 54 28.85 0.46 22.51
N LYS A 55 29.29 -0.29 23.53
CA LYS A 55 30.43 -1.21 23.38
C LYS A 55 29.95 -2.27 22.41
N TYR A 56 30.22 -2.08 21.12
CA TYR A 56 30.24 -3.19 20.18
C TYR A 56 31.26 -4.18 20.72
N GLY A 57 30.78 -5.18 21.46
CA GLY A 57 31.58 -6.35 21.74
C GLY A 57 32.09 -6.84 20.39
N LYS A 58 33.38 -7.14 20.31
CA LYS A 58 33.88 -8.06 19.29
C LYS A 58 33.25 -9.42 19.56
N GLY A 59 31.95 -9.55 19.35
CA GLY A 59 31.37 -10.84 19.07
C GLY A 59 32.04 -11.27 17.78
N GLU A 60 32.85 -12.31 17.85
CA GLU A 60 33.14 -13.09 16.65
C GLU A 60 31.78 -13.46 16.08
N ALA A 61 31.37 -12.77 15.01
CA ALA A 61 30.28 -13.27 14.20
C ALA A 61 30.62 -14.75 13.93
N ARG A 62 29.65 -15.64 14.09
CA ARG A 62 29.79 -17.04 13.65
C ARG A 62 29.88 -17.03 12.12
N SER A 63 30.96 -16.49 11.58
CA SER A 63 31.15 -16.12 10.17
C SER A 63 31.50 -17.33 9.31
N SER A 64 31.66 -18.51 9.91
CA SER A 64 31.97 -19.73 9.18
C SER A 64 30.76 -20.37 8.49
N GLN A 65 29.52 -19.95 8.80
CA GLN A 65 28.30 -20.56 8.23
C GLN A 65 27.81 -19.92 6.92
N PHE A 66 28.24 -18.69 6.60
CA PHE A 66 27.80 -17.95 5.41
C PHE A 66 29.00 -17.43 4.63
N LYS A 67 29.85 -18.34 4.17
CA LYS A 67 30.90 -18.02 3.20
C LYS A 67 30.62 -18.78 1.91
N VAL A 68 30.38 -18.03 0.84
CA VAL A 68 30.28 -18.56 -0.51
C VAL A 68 31.52 -18.10 -1.27
N ASP A 69 32.06 -18.98 -2.10
CA ASP A 69 33.18 -18.61 -2.97
C ASP A 69 32.73 -17.50 -3.93
N PRO A 70 33.62 -16.53 -4.26
CA PRO A 70 33.27 -15.47 -5.18
C PRO A 70 32.73 -16.01 -6.50
N ILE A 71 31.58 -15.49 -6.93
CA ILE A 71 30.99 -15.81 -8.23
C ILE A 71 31.49 -14.74 -9.21
N GLU A 72 32.28 -15.13 -10.22
CA GLU A 72 32.87 -14.19 -11.18
C GLU A 72 31.80 -13.46 -12.00
N VAL A 73 30.77 -14.20 -12.44
CA VAL A 73 29.61 -13.65 -13.15
C VAL A 73 28.33 -14.09 -12.43
N VAL A 74 27.67 -13.15 -11.77
CA VAL A 74 26.41 -13.40 -11.06
C VAL A 74 25.25 -13.40 -12.06
N ARG A 75 24.62 -14.56 -12.25
CA ARG A 75 23.43 -14.71 -13.10
C ARG A 75 22.17 -14.42 -12.28
N VAL A 76 21.45 -13.38 -12.68
CA VAL A 76 20.33 -12.81 -11.94
C VAL A 76 19.00 -13.18 -12.61
N GLY A 77 18.10 -13.76 -11.80
CA GLY A 77 16.67 -13.81 -12.06
C GLY A 77 15.98 -12.64 -11.36
N TYR A 78 15.23 -11.82 -12.10
CA TYR A 78 14.60 -10.63 -11.54
C TYR A 78 13.07 -10.77 -11.47
N VAL A 79 12.47 -10.56 -10.29
CA VAL A 79 11.00 -10.64 -10.09
C VAL A 79 10.43 -9.26 -9.75
N GLY A 80 9.47 -8.81 -10.55
CA GLY A 80 8.83 -7.50 -10.41
C GLY A 80 9.64 -6.40 -11.08
N VAL A 81 9.39 -6.17 -12.37
CA VAL A 81 10.09 -5.15 -13.18
C VAL A 81 9.21 -3.93 -13.45
N GLY A 82 8.51 -3.51 -12.40
CA GLY A 82 7.82 -2.22 -12.30
C GLY A 82 8.78 -1.04 -12.27
N HIS A 83 8.41 0.06 -11.60
CA HIS A 83 9.25 1.26 -11.54
C HIS A 83 10.61 0.98 -10.88
N GLN A 84 10.58 0.48 -9.64
CA GLN A 84 11.80 0.22 -8.86
C GLN A 84 12.65 -0.87 -9.50
N GLY A 85 12.03 -2.00 -9.87
CA GLY A 85 12.74 -3.08 -10.58
C GLY A 85 13.40 -2.63 -11.88
N SER A 86 12.72 -1.78 -12.68
CA SER A 86 13.32 -1.20 -13.89
C SER A 86 14.53 -0.30 -13.60
N SER A 87 14.51 0.43 -12.48
CA SER A 87 15.65 1.24 -12.03
C SER A 87 16.84 0.35 -11.66
N HIS A 88 16.59 -0.71 -10.90
CA HIS A 88 17.62 -1.69 -10.53
C HIS A 88 18.22 -2.40 -11.72
N ILE A 89 17.40 -2.83 -12.68
CA ILE A 89 17.89 -3.44 -13.92
C ILE A 89 18.85 -2.49 -14.65
N LYS A 90 18.53 -1.19 -14.76
CA LYS A 90 19.44 -0.21 -15.38
C LYS A 90 20.77 -0.09 -14.64
N ASN A 91 20.76 -0.23 -13.32
CA ASN A 91 21.98 -0.24 -12.52
C ASN A 91 22.75 -1.55 -12.73
N LEU A 92 22.10 -2.71 -12.63
CA LEU A 92 22.69 -4.04 -12.82
C LEU A 92 23.35 -4.18 -14.20
N LEU A 93 22.74 -3.63 -15.26
CA LEU A 93 23.32 -3.63 -16.61
C LEU A 93 24.67 -2.90 -16.71
N ARG A 94 24.98 -2.01 -15.76
CA ARG A 94 26.23 -1.24 -15.72
C ARG A 94 27.29 -1.89 -14.82
N ILE A 95 26.95 -2.95 -14.11
CA ILE A 95 27.87 -3.67 -13.21
C ILE A 95 28.56 -4.76 -14.02
N GLU A 96 29.90 -4.74 -14.00
CA GLU A 96 30.72 -5.81 -14.56
C GLU A 96 30.56 -7.09 -13.72
N GLY A 97 30.54 -8.26 -14.36
CA GLY A 97 30.28 -9.53 -13.67
C GLY A 97 28.82 -9.76 -13.27
N VAL A 98 27.85 -9.06 -13.89
CA VAL A 98 26.42 -9.30 -13.71
C VAL A 98 25.73 -9.61 -15.04
N GLU A 99 24.97 -10.69 -15.08
CA GLU A 99 24.14 -11.08 -16.21
C GLU A 99 22.70 -11.26 -15.79
N ILE A 100 21.75 -10.67 -16.53
CA ILE A 100 20.32 -10.88 -16.30
C ILE A 100 19.90 -12.01 -17.23
N VAL A 101 19.56 -13.17 -16.67
CA VAL A 101 19.25 -14.39 -17.43
C VAL A 101 17.76 -14.72 -17.45
N ALA A 102 17.00 -14.20 -16.48
CA ALA A 102 15.56 -14.39 -16.39
C ALA A 102 14.85 -13.16 -15.82
N VAL A 103 13.65 -12.88 -16.31
CA VAL A 103 12.81 -11.75 -15.87
C VAL A 103 11.36 -12.20 -15.70
N CYS A 104 10.78 -11.89 -14.55
CA CYS A 104 9.43 -12.26 -14.16
C CYS A 104 8.58 -11.03 -13.80
N ASP A 105 7.42 -10.86 -14.43
CA ASP A 105 6.40 -9.87 -14.06
C ASP A 105 5.01 -10.37 -14.48
N LEU A 106 3.95 -9.89 -13.82
CA LEU A 106 2.58 -10.18 -14.21
C LEU A 106 2.21 -9.60 -15.59
N VAL A 107 2.87 -8.50 -15.96
CA VAL A 107 2.58 -7.74 -17.19
C VAL A 107 3.64 -8.08 -18.24
N GLU A 108 3.24 -8.84 -19.27
CA GLU A 108 4.12 -9.34 -20.33
C GLU A 108 4.91 -8.20 -21.01
N GLU A 109 4.28 -7.04 -21.21
CA GLU A 109 4.91 -5.87 -21.83
C GLU A 109 6.12 -5.36 -21.03
N LYS A 110 6.09 -5.48 -19.69
CA LYS A 110 7.23 -5.08 -18.85
C LYS A 110 8.38 -6.08 -18.99
N VAL A 111 8.08 -7.38 -19.11
CA VAL A 111 9.09 -8.41 -19.36
C VAL A 111 9.76 -8.15 -20.70
N LYS A 112 8.98 -7.93 -21.77
CA LYS A 112 9.49 -7.60 -23.11
C LYS A 112 10.36 -6.35 -23.10
N ARG A 113 9.94 -5.28 -22.42
CA ARG A 113 10.74 -4.06 -22.28
C ARG A 113 12.11 -4.32 -21.67
N ILE A 114 12.18 -5.12 -20.61
CA ILE A 114 13.46 -5.44 -19.98
C ILE A 114 14.31 -6.32 -20.90
N GLN A 115 13.71 -7.31 -21.57
CA GLN A 115 14.42 -8.12 -22.56
C GLN A 115 15.08 -7.24 -23.63
N ASP A 116 14.34 -6.25 -24.15
CA ASP A 116 14.86 -5.32 -25.15
C ASP A 116 16.01 -4.47 -24.61
N TRP A 117 15.92 -3.98 -23.37
CA TRP A 117 17.01 -3.23 -22.74
C TRP A 117 18.28 -4.06 -22.54
N VAL A 118 18.15 -5.33 -22.16
CA VAL A 118 19.29 -6.23 -21.99
C VAL A 118 19.97 -6.50 -23.34
N VAL A 119 19.18 -6.72 -24.39
CA VAL A 119 19.70 -6.89 -25.76
C VAL A 119 20.38 -5.61 -26.28
N GLN A 120 19.77 -4.44 -26.04
CA GLN A 120 20.35 -3.15 -26.41
C GLN A 120 21.67 -2.85 -25.67
N ALA A 121 21.83 -3.38 -24.47
CA ALA A 121 23.08 -3.32 -23.72
C ALA A 121 24.14 -4.31 -24.22
N GLY A 122 23.87 -5.05 -25.31
CA GLY A 122 24.80 -6.01 -25.91
C GLY A 122 24.87 -7.35 -25.18
N LYS A 123 23.91 -7.64 -24.29
CA LYS A 123 23.86 -8.89 -23.51
C LYS A 123 22.82 -9.87 -24.09
N PRO A 124 22.93 -11.18 -23.82
CA PRO A 124 21.94 -12.17 -24.25
C PRO A 124 20.52 -11.83 -23.75
N LYS A 125 19.51 -12.11 -24.57
CA LYS A 125 18.10 -11.90 -24.20
C LYS A 125 17.74 -12.84 -23.02
N PRO A 126 17.26 -12.32 -21.88
CA PRO A 126 16.82 -13.17 -20.78
C PRO A 126 15.49 -13.85 -21.10
N ASP A 127 15.22 -15.00 -20.49
CA ASP A 127 13.91 -15.65 -20.62
C ASP A 127 12.84 -14.88 -19.82
N GLY A 128 11.62 -14.91 -20.34
CA GLY A 128 10.48 -14.21 -19.78
C GLY A 128 9.51 -15.11 -19.04
N TYR A 129 9.07 -14.66 -17.87
CA TYR A 129 8.08 -15.30 -17.00
C TYR A 129 6.93 -14.32 -16.74
N PHE A 130 5.71 -14.72 -17.09
CA PHE A 130 4.50 -13.87 -17.00
C PHE A 130 3.18 -14.66 -16.91
N ARG A 131 3.24 -15.95 -16.54
CA ARG A 131 2.05 -16.83 -16.36
C ARG A 131 1.41 -16.67 -14.97
N GLY A 132 1.18 -15.43 -14.54
CA GLY A 132 0.51 -15.11 -13.28
C GLY A 132 1.43 -14.99 -12.06
N GLU A 133 0.81 -14.87 -10.88
CA GLU A 133 1.46 -14.45 -9.62
C GLU A 133 2.52 -15.41 -9.11
N TYR A 134 2.45 -16.69 -9.48
CA TYR A 134 3.39 -17.73 -9.04
C TYR A 134 4.40 -18.14 -10.10
N ASP A 135 4.48 -17.41 -11.23
CA ASP A 135 5.36 -17.81 -12.34
C ASP A 135 6.85 -17.73 -11.98
N TYR A 136 7.20 -16.96 -10.94
CA TYR A 136 8.54 -16.91 -10.37
C TYR A 136 9.02 -18.27 -9.86
N LYS A 137 8.12 -19.21 -9.51
CA LYS A 137 8.50 -20.56 -9.08
C LYS A 137 9.15 -21.34 -10.23
N ARG A 138 8.55 -21.29 -11.43
CA ARG A 138 9.17 -21.86 -12.66
C ARG A 138 10.51 -21.20 -13.00
N MET A 139 10.66 -19.92 -12.67
CA MET A 139 11.95 -19.23 -12.80
C MET A 139 12.96 -19.78 -11.79
N CYS A 140 12.55 -19.97 -10.54
CA CYS A 140 13.39 -20.49 -9.45
C CYS A 140 13.81 -21.96 -9.64
N GLU A 141 13.12 -22.73 -10.49
CA GLU A 141 13.50 -24.10 -10.88
C GLU A 141 14.73 -24.17 -11.78
N ARG A 142 15.18 -23.03 -12.35
CA ARG A 142 16.37 -23.00 -13.22
C ARG A 142 17.67 -23.26 -12.49
N ASP A 143 18.55 -24.03 -13.10
CA ASP A 143 19.89 -24.31 -12.55
C ASP A 143 20.95 -23.27 -12.94
N ASP A 144 20.60 -22.32 -13.82
CA ASP A 144 21.48 -21.27 -14.33
C ASP A 144 21.25 -19.88 -13.71
N ILE A 145 20.62 -19.83 -12.53
CA ILE A 145 20.42 -18.60 -11.74
C ILE A 145 21.20 -18.72 -10.44
N ASP A 146 22.00 -17.72 -10.11
CA ASP A 146 22.76 -17.64 -8.86
C ASP A 146 22.05 -16.77 -7.81
N LEU A 147 21.37 -15.71 -8.26
CA LEU A 147 20.68 -14.72 -7.42
C LEU A 147 19.27 -14.43 -7.95
N VAL A 148 18.28 -14.48 -7.07
CA VAL A 148 16.94 -13.96 -7.33
C VAL A 148 16.77 -12.61 -6.64
N TYR A 149 16.48 -11.57 -7.43
CA TYR A 149 16.23 -10.21 -6.92
C TYR A 149 14.76 -9.85 -7.11
N THR A 150 14.06 -9.55 -6.02
CA THR A 150 12.69 -9.04 -6.05
C THR A 150 12.54 -7.55 -5.70
N ALA A 151 11.67 -6.87 -6.46
CA ALA A 151 11.15 -5.53 -6.19
C ALA A 151 9.62 -5.48 -6.36
N THR A 152 8.96 -6.50 -5.83
CA THR A 152 7.50 -6.71 -5.88
C THR A 152 6.79 -5.93 -4.76
N PRO A 153 5.43 -5.92 -4.70
CA PRO A 153 4.73 -5.47 -3.51
C PRO A 153 5.14 -6.26 -2.26
N TRP A 154 5.10 -5.65 -1.08
CA TRP A 154 5.71 -6.16 0.15
C TRP A 154 5.24 -7.57 0.54
N GLU A 155 3.99 -7.93 0.24
CA GLU A 155 3.43 -9.26 0.50
C GLU A 155 4.12 -10.39 -0.28
N TRP A 156 4.90 -10.07 -1.30
CA TRP A 156 5.60 -11.04 -2.16
C TRP A 156 7.09 -11.17 -1.86
N HIS A 157 7.68 -10.27 -1.07
CA HIS A 157 9.11 -10.30 -0.75
C HIS A 157 9.52 -11.62 -0.09
N VAL A 158 8.86 -12.00 1.01
CA VAL A 158 9.18 -13.23 1.76
C VAL A 158 8.94 -14.49 0.92
N PRO A 159 7.75 -14.70 0.29
CA PRO A 159 7.53 -15.88 -0.53
C PRO A 159 8.56 -16.07 -1.65
N ILE A 160 8.97 -14.99 -2.32
CA ILE A 160 9.94 -15.07 -3.41
C ILE A 160 11.35 -15.38 -2.88
N CYS A 161 11.78 -14.70 -1.81
CA CYS A 161 13.09 -14.96 -1.21
C CYS A 161 13.21 -16.37 -0.64
N VAL A 162 12.17 -16.86 0.03
CA VAL A 162 12.12 -18.21 0.59
C VAL A 162 12.19 -19.25 -0.52
N GLU A 163 11.36 -19.11 -1.56
CA GLU A 163 11.38 -20.01 -2.72
C GLU A 163 12.76 -20.03 -3.39
N ALA A 164 13.34 -18.85 -3.65
CA ALA A 164 14.67 -18.75 -4.24
C ALA A 164 15.74 -19.48 -3.44
N MET A 165 15.77 -19.28 -2.12
CA MET A 165 16.74 -19.96 -1.24
C MET A 165 16.49 -21.47 -1.17
N GLN A 166 15.24 -21.91 -1.09
CA GLN A 166 14.87 -23.32 -1.06
C GLN A 166 15.23 -24.06 -2.36
N THR A 167 15.20 -23.37 -3.50
CA THR A 167 15.67 -23.91 -4.78
C THR A 167 17.17 -23.67 -5.02
N GLY A 168 17.90 -23.21 -4.02
CA GLY A 168 19.36 -23.14 -4.03
C GLY A 168 19.97 -21.83 -4.56
N LYS A 169 19.20 -20.75 -4.67
CA LYS A 169 19.66 -19.43 -5.13
C LYS A 169 19.91 -18.50 -3.96
N HIS A 170 20.81 -17.54 -4.13
CA HIS A 170 20.84 -16.38 -3.26
C HIS A 170 19.60 -15.52 -3.49
N ALA A 171 19.23 -14.72 -2.48
CA ALA A 171 18.09 -13.84 -2.56
C ALA A 171 18.48 -12.37 -2.30
N ALA A 172 17.84 -11.45 -3.00
CA ALA A 172 17.89 -10.03 -2.72
C ALA A 172 16.47 -9.45 -2.77
N THR A 173 16.12 -8.58 -1.84
CA THR A 173 14.80 -7.96 -1.78
C THR A 173 14.88 -6.47 -1.54
N GLU A 174 13.98 -5.73 -2.20
CA GLU A 174 13.63 -4.39 -1.79
C GLU A 174 13.12 -4.33 -0.34
N VAL A 175 13.12 -3.11 0.21
CA VAL A 175 12.72 -2.85 1.59
C VAL A 175 11.25 -2.39 1.69
N PRO A 176 10.54 -2.73 2.79
CA PRO A 176 10.96 -3.62 3.87
C PRO A 176 11.00 -5.08 3.39
N ALA A 177 11.93 -5.88 3.91
CA ALA A 177 12.06 -7.29 3.52
C ALA A 177 10.90 -8.18 4.01
N ALA A 178 10.26 -7.80 5.11
CA ALA A 178 9.14 -8.48 5.75
C ALA A 178 8.23 -7.46 6.45
N VAL A 179 6.96 -7.81 6.66
CA VAL A 179 5.95 -6.94 7.32
C VAL A 179 5.46 -7.50 8.66
N THR A 180 5.85 -8.73 9.01
CA THR A 180 5.59 -9.36 10.32
C THR A 180 6.87 -9.92 10.95
N LEU A 181 6.84 -10.18 12.26
CA LEU A 181 7.99 -10.80 12.96
C LEU A 181 8.17 -12.26 12.54
N GLU A 182 7.08 -12.95 12.26
CA GLU A 182 7.06 -14.33 11.79
C GLU A 182 7.76 -14.45 10.43
N GLU A 183 7.47 -13.55 9.50
CA GLU A 183 8.16 -13.46 8.21
C GLU A 183 9.66 -13.14 8.35
N CYS A 184 10.04 -12.28 9.32
CA CYS A 184 11.45 -12.04 9.61
C CYS A 184 12.16 -13.33 10.03
N TRP A 185 11.54 -14.14 10.89
CA TRP A 185 12.09 -15.43 11.30
C TRP A 185 12.14 -16.42 10.15
N GLU A 186 11.11 -16.48 9.31
CA GLU A 186 11.08 -17.36 8.14
C GLU A 186 12.27 -17.11 7.20
N LEU A 187 12.61 -15.84 6.96
CA LEU A 187 13.78 -15.47 6.15
C LEU A 187 15.10 -15.93 6.80
N VAL A 188 15.27 -15.70 8.10
CA VAL A 188 16.47 -16.10 8.84
C VAL A 188 16.62 -17.62 8.87
N GLU A 189 15.57 -18.34 9.26
CA GLU A 189 15.57 -19.79 9.34
C GLU A 189 15.81 -20.43 7.97
N THR A 190 15.22 -19.87 6.89
CA THR A 190 15.46 -20.36 5.53
C THR A 190 16.91 -20.12 5.09
N ALA A 191 17.46 -18.94 5.34
CA ALA A 191 18.85 -18.65 5.02
C ALA A 191 19.83 -19.58 5.76
N GLU A 192 19.62 -19.82 7.05
CA GLU A 192 20.43 -20.74 7.86
C GLU A 192 20.29 -22.20 7.42
N ALA A 193 19.06 -22.64 7.10
CA ALA A 193 18.80 -24.02 6.69
C ALA A 193 19.39 -24.32 5.30
N THR A 194 19.36 -23.35 4.39
CA THR A 194 19.82 -23.51 3.00
C THR A 194 21.29 -23.13 2.81
N GLY A 195 21.88 -22.40 3.75
CA GLY A 195 23.20 -21.78 3.61
C GLY A 195 23.24 -20.69 2.54
N LYS A 196 22.07 -20.16 2.11
CA LYS A 196 21.98 -19.13 1.09
C LYS A 196 21.90 -17.75 1.72
N HIS A 197 22.70 -16.83 1.16
CA HIS A 197 22.61 -15.42 1.49
C HIS A 197 21.28 -14.82 1.06
N MET A 198 20.70 -14.01 1.94
CA MET A 198 19.60 -13.10 1.65
C MET A 198 20.05 -11.68 1.98
N VAL A 199 19.91 -10.76 1.02
CA VAL A 199 20.34 -9.37 1.17
C VAL A 199 19.13 -8.43 1.11
N MET A 200 19.02 -7.56 2.11
CA MET A 200 18.10 -6.42 2.06
C MET A 200 18.75 -5.28 1.28
N MET A 201 18.07 -4.80 0.25
CA MET A 201 18.58 -3.77 -0.66
C MET A 201 18.36 -2.36 -0.09
N GLU A 202 18.78 -2.15 1.15
CA GLU A 202 18.74 -0.86 1.84
C GLU A 202 19.88 0.03 1.33
N ASN A 203 19.59 0.81 0.29
CA ASN A 203 20.59 1.63 -0.41
C ASN A 203 21.20 2.70 0.50
N CYS A 204 20.44 3.26 1.44
CA CYS A 204 20.90 4.35 2.31
C CYS A 204 22.12 3.94 3.15
N ASN A 205 22.35 2.65 3.38
CA ASN A 205 23.51 2.17 4.12
C ASN A 205 24.84 2.27 3.35
N TYR A 206 24.79 2.49 2.03
CA TYR A 206 25.95 2.41 1.15
C TYR A 206 26.24 3.72 0.41
N ASP A 207 25.42 4.75 0.63
CA ASP A 207 25.63 6.07 0.05
C ASP A 207 26.85 6.77 0.67
N ARG A 208 27.46 7.66 -0.13
CA ARG A 208 28.74 8.30 0.23
C ARG A 208 28.67 9.05 1.56
N THR A 209 27.56 9.75 1.81
CA THR A 209 27.38 10.58 3.00
C THR A 209 27.29 9.70 4.25
N GLU A 210 26.53 8.62 4.17
CA GLU A 210 26.26 7.69 5.25
C GLU A 210 27.51 6.89 5.60
N LEU A 211 28.24 6.39 4.59
CA LEU A 211 29.53 5.74 4.80
C LEU A 211 30.59 6.71 5.36
N MET A 212 30.60 7.97 4.92
CA MET A 212 31.48 9.00 5.47
C MET A 212 31.18 9.26 6.95
N ILE A 213 29.92 9.47 7.30
CA ILE A 213 29.50 9.71 8.69
C ILE A 213 29.83 8.49 9.56
N LEU A 214 29.54 7.28 9.08
CA LEU A 214 29.92 6.03 9.77
C LEU A 214 31.43 5.98 10.02
N ASN A 215 32.25 6.37 9.04
CA ASN A 215 33.70 6.40 9.20
C ASN A 215 34.14 7.47 10.22
N MET A 216 33.56 8.67 10.18
CA MET A 216 33.84 9.73 11.16
C MET A 216 33.52 9.28 12.60
N VAL A 217 32.39 8.58 12.79
CA VAL A 217 32.03 7.98 14.08
C VAL A 217 33.07 6.96 14.52
N ARG A 218 33.47 6.04 13.63
CA ARG A 218 34.48 5.00 13.93
C ARG A 218 35.85 5.58 14.28
N HIS A 219 36.22 6.71 13.70
CA HIS A 219 37.45 7.44 14.01
C HIS A 219 37.32 8.36 15.25
N GLY A 220 36.17 8.38 15.92
CA GLY A 220 35.94 9.19 17.12
C GLY A 220 35.85 10.70 16.87
N LEU A 221 35.67 11.12 15.61
CA LEU A 221 35.66 12.55 15.24
C LEU A 221 34.44 13.31 15.77
N LEU A 222 33.36 12.58 16.11
CA LEU A 222 32.13 13.16 16.67
C LEU A 222 32.04 13.03 18.20
N GLY A 223 33.09 12.50 18.85
CA GLY A 223 33.10 12.26 20.29
C GLY A 223 32.02 11.26 20.75
N GLU A 224 31.42 11.52 21.90
CA GLU A 224 30.28 10.74 22.41
C GLU A 224 28.98 11.14 21.70
N LEU A 225 28.31 10.16 21.08
CA LEU A 225 27.03 10.40 20.41
C LEU A 225 25.91 10.53 21.45
N LEU A 226 25.39 11.74 21.64
CA LEU A 226 24.35 12.02 22.64
C LEU A 226 22.93 11.99 22.07
N HIS A 227 22.76 12.29 20.77
CA HIS A 227 21.45 12.44 20.14
C HIS A 227 21.53 12.19 18.64
N ALA A 228 20.51 11.53 18.09
CA ALA A 228 20.28 11.43 16.65
C ALA A 228 18.85 11.86 16.35
N ARG A 229 18.67 12.59 15.24
CA ARG A 229 17.37 12.94 14.68
C ARG A 229 17.37 12.55 13.22
N CYS A 230 16.37 11.77 12.84
CA CYS A 230 16.09 11.46 11.46
C CYS A 230 14.72 12.02 11.10
N GLY A 231 14.57 12.50 9.88
CA GLY A 231 13.30 12.89 9.31
C GLY A 231 13.28 12.45 7.87
N VAL A 232 12.39 11.53 7.53
CA VAL A 232 12.04 11.28 6.13
C VAL A 232 11.05 12.36 5.76
N GLN A 233 11.57 13.47 5.25
CA GLN A 233 10.74 14.40 4.52
C GLN A 233 10.60 13.82 3.13
N SER A 234 9.57 12.99 2.93
CA SER A 234 8.98 12.89 1.60
C SER A 234 8.75 14.34 1.19
N PRO A 235 9.41 14.88 0.15
CA PRO A 235 9.04 16.20 -0.32
C PRO A 235 7.51 16.19 -0.47
N PRO A 236 6.80 17.30 -0.23
CA PRO A 236 5.36 17.39 -0.47
C PRO A 236 4.93 17.01 -1.91
N HIS A 237 5.90 16.65 -2.75
CA HIS A 237 5.85 16.20 -4.13
C HIS A 237 6.05 14.67 -4.34
N MET A 238 6.21 13.83 -3.31
CA MET A 238 6.24 12.35 -3.50
C MET A 238 4.85 11.70 -3.49
N ASP A 239 3.79 12.45 -3.13
CA ASP A 239 2.38 12.12 -3.43
C ASP A 239 1.87 12.85 -4.69
N ARG A 240 2.72 13.66 -5.32
CA ARG A 240 2.47 14.37 -6.57
C ARG A 240 3.73 14.33 -7.41
N ARG A 241 3.97 13.21 -8.10
CA ARG A 241 4.95 13.17 -9.22
C ARG A 241 4.72 14.44 -10.05
N PRO A 242 5.70 15.35 -10.19
CA PRO A 242 5.61 16.36 -11.21
C PRO A 242 5.80 15.63 -12.54
N SER A 243 4.70 15.09 -13.08
CA SER A 243 4.52 15.32 -14.50
C SER A 243 4.47 16.84 -14.64
N GLU A 244 5.16 17.40 -15.62
CA GLU A 244 5.03 18.81 -16.02
C GLU A 244 3.56 19.21 -16.33
N LYS A 245 2.65 18.23 -16.33
CA LYS A 245 1.21 18.38 -16.47
C LYS A 245 0.52 18.35 -15.10
N PRO A 246 -0.32 19.36 -14.78
CA PRO A 246 -1.09 19.39 -13.54
C PRO A 246 -1.96 18.14 -13.41
N ARG A 247 -2.14 17.60 -12.19
CA ARG A 247 -3.07 16.50 -11.93
C ARG A 247 -4.21 17.00 -11.07
N TRP A 248 -5.43 16.59 -11.43
CA TRP A 248 -6.61 16.81 -10.61
C TRP A 248 -6.73 15.72 -9.55
N VAL A 249 -7.12 16.12 -8.35
CA VAL A 249 -7.49 15.24 -7.24
C VAL A 249 -9.00 15.02 -7.29
N CYS A 250 -9.41 13.81 -7.64
CA CYS A 250 -10.81 13.49 -7.90
C CYS A 250 -11.37 12.48 -6.90
N ASP A 251 -12.50 12.74 -6.26
CA ASP A 251 -13.26 11.70 -5.53
C ASP A 251 -14.41 11.23 -6.41
N LEU A 252 -14.40 9.96 -6.83
CA LEU A 252 -15.28 9.46 -7.89
C LEU A 252 -16.47 8.65 -7.36
N HIS A 253 -16.68 8.58 -6.04
CA HIS A 253 -17.85 7.91 -5.48
C HIS A 253 -18.28 8.63 -4.21
N THR A 254 -19.34 9.44 -4.29
CA THR A 254 -19.84 10.21 -3.15
C THR A 254 -21.36 10.37 -3.18
N HIS A 255 -21.97 10.48 -2.01
CA HIS A 255 -23.42 10.61 -1.84
C HIS A 255 -23.77 11.91 -1.10
N THR A 256 -24.96 12.43 -1.37
CA THR A 256 -25.52 13.65 -0.80
C THR A 256 -26.84 13.37 -0.10
N PHE A 257 -27.48 14.42 0.43
CA PHE A 257 -28.84 14.36 0.96
C PHE A 257 -29.88 13.78 -0.03
N TYR A 258 -29.58 13.68 -1.33
CA TYR A 258 -30.49 13.06 -2.29
C TYR A 258 -30.43 11.54 -2.28
N SER A 259 -29.34 10.95 -1.76
CA SER A 259 -29.25 9.52 -1.52
C SER A 259 -30.03 9.10 -0.26
N ARG A 260 -30.65 7.92 -0.31
CA ARG A 260 -31.55 7.40 0.74
C ARG A 260 -30.87 7.18 2.10
N ASP A 261 -29.55 7.07 2.13
CA ASP A 261 -28.74 6.75 3.30
C ASP A 261 -27.61 7.74 3.58
N CYS A 262 -27.73 8.93 2.99
CA CYS A 262 -26.88 10.06 3.29
C CYS A 262 -27.74 11.25 3.73
N LEU A 263 -27.24 11.98 4.74
CA LEU A 263 -27.87 13.21 5.27
C LEU A 263 -26.98 14.45 5.02
N THR A 264 -25.91 14.31 4.24
CA THR A 264 -24.97 15.40 3.97
C THR A 264 -25.62 16.46 3.10
N SER A 265 -25.86 17.65 3.66
CA SER A 265 -26.41 18.78 2.90
C SER A 265 -25.47 19.19 1.76
N LEU A 266 -26.03 19.75 0.68
CA LEU A 266 -25.23 20.22 -0.46
C LEU A 266 -24.16 21.25 -0.06
N GLU A 267 -24.47 22.09 0.94
CA GLU A 267 -23.52 23.05 1.48
C GLU A 267 -22.37 22.36 2.23
N SER A 268 -22.68 21.40 3.11
CA SER A 268 -21.67 20.62 3.83
C SER A 268 -20.79 19.84 2.88
N PHE A 269 -21.38 19.31 1.80
CA PHE A 269 -20.67 18.62 0.73
C PHE A 269 -19.62 19.54 0.07
N LEU A 270 -20.04 20.70 -0.45
CA LEU A 270 -19.12 21.65 -1.09
C LEU A 270 -18.04 22.16 -0.12
N ASN A 271 -18.41 22.41 1.13
CA ASN A 271 -17.46 22.82 2.16
C ASN A 271 -16.41 21.73 2.43
N ALA A 272 -16.80 20.46 2.45
CA ALA A 272 -15.87 19.35 2.56
C ALA A 272 -14.94 19.26 1.34
N CYS A 273 -15.48 19.34 0.11
CA CYS A 273 -14.68 19.32 -1.11
C CYS A 273 -13.61 20.42 -1.14
N ARG A 274 -13.99 21.66 -0.77
CA ARG A 274 -13.06 22.81 -0.70
C ARG A 274 -11.99 22.61 0.36
N ARG A 275 -12.37 22.18 1.57
CA ARG A 275 -11.42 21.91 2.67
C ARG A 275 -10.42 20.81 2.33
N LYS A 276 -10.81 19.86 1.49
CA LYS A 276 -9.98 18.73 1.05
C LYS A 276 -9.22 19.00 -0.25
N GLY A 277 -9.48 20.13 -0.92
CA GLY A 277 -8.82 20.49 -2.18
C GLY A 277 -9.13 19.53 -3.34
N LEU A 278 -10.37 19.05 -3.45
CA LEU A 278 -10.78 18.11 -4.51
C LEU A 278 -11.12 18.86 -5.81
N ASP A 279 -10.32 18.72 -6.86
CA ASP A 279 -10.50 19.44 -8.13
C ASP A 279 -11.76 19.01 -8.91
N ARG A 280 -12.11 17.73 -8.85
CA ARG A 280 -13.37 17.18 -9.40
C ARG A 280 -14.00 16.19 -8.42
N VAL A 281 -15.32 16.10 -8.40
CA VAL A 281 -16.04 15.16 -7.54
C VAL A 281 -17.23 14.59 -8.30
N ALA A 282 -17.31 13.26 -8.38
CA ALA A 282 -18.50 12.59 -8.89
C ALA A 282 -19.51 12.41 -7.76
N VAL A 283 -20.68 13.00 -7.97
CA VAL A 283 -21.83 12.85 -7.08
C VAL A 283 -22.69 11.73 -7.66
N THR A 284 -22.81 10.62 -6.94
CA THR A 284 -23.38 9.35 -7.40
C THR A 284 -24.49 8.90 -6.48
N ASP A 285 -25.44 9.78 -6.20
CA ASP A 285 -26.60 9.47 -5.37
C ASP A 285 -27.34 8.22 -5.90
N HIS A 286 -27.85 7.39 -4.99
CA HIS A 286 -28.58 6.18 -5.35
C HIS A 286 -29.82 6.48 -6.20
N ASP A 287 -29.84 5.94 -7.42
CA ASP A 287 -30.96 5.97 -8.36
C ASP A 287 -31.43 7.39 -8.77
N THR A 288 -30.61 8.42 -8.58
CA THR A 288 -30.94 9.79 -8.96
C THR A 288 -29.71 10.64 -9.27
N ILE A 289 -29.84 11.60 -10.18
CA ILE A 289 -28.83 12.62 -10.47
C ILE A 289 -29.20 14.00 -9.88
N ALA A 290 -30.31 14.10 -9.14
CA ALA A 290 -30.85 15.39 -8.70
C ALA A 290 -29.87 16.18 -7.81
N GLY A 291 -29.21 15.51 -6.86
CA GLY A 291 -28.20 16.13 -6.00
C GLY A 291 -27.00 16.62 -6.80
N ALA A 292 -26.55 15.82 -7.77
CA ALA A 292 -25.46 16.17 -8.67
C ALA A 292 -25.79 17.39 -9.54
N LEU A 293 -27.00 17.47 -10.11
CA LEU A 293 -27.45 18.63 -10.91
C LEU A 293 -27.49 19.91 -10.08
N ARG A 294 -28.08 19.86 -8.86
CA ARG A 294 -28.13 21.02 -7.94
C ARG A 294 -26.75 21.48 -7.49
N LEU A 295 -25.80 20.55 -7.32
CA LEU A 295 -24.42 20.89 -7.01
C LEU A 295 -23.69 21.49 -8.22
N LYS A 296 -23.96 20.96 -9.42
CA LYS A 296 -23.37 21.47 -10.67
C LYS A 296 -23.82 22.88 -11.01
N GLU A 297 -25.05 23.27 -10.67
CA GLU A 297 -25.49 24.67 -10.74
C GLU A 297 -24.65 25.61 -9.86
N ARG A 298 -24.11 25.11 -8.74
CA ARG A 298 -23.37 25.90 -7.75
C ARG A 298 -21.85 25.88 -7.95
N ASP A 299 -21.30 24.78 -8.47
CA ASP A 299 -19.86 24.59 -8.71
C ASP A 299 -19.67 23.75 -10.00
N PRO A 300 -19.93 24.33 -11.19
CA PRO A 300 -20.00 23.60 -12.45
C PRO A 300 -18.67 22.98 -12.88
N GLU A 301 -17.55 23.58 -12.47
CA GLU A 301 -16.23 23.05 -12.76
C GLU A 301 -15.92 21.82 -11.92
N ARG A 302 -16.32 21.78 -10.64
CA ARG A 302 -15.96 20.67 -9.74
C ARG A 302 -16.84 19.44 -9.95
N ILE A 303 -18.11 19.61 -10.26
CA ILE A 303 -19.09 18.53 -10.14
C ILE A 303 -19.22 17.71 -11.43
N ILE A 304 -18.95 16.42 -11.31
CA ILE A 304 -19.26 15.41 -12.31
C ILE A 304 -20.64 14.83 -11.95
N VAL A 305 -21.57 14.90 -12.90
CA VAL A 305 -22.91 14.33 -12.73
C VAL A 305 -22.81 12.82 -12.87
N GLY A 306 -23.07 12.08 -11.80
CA GLY A 306 -23.06 10.64 -11.80
C GLY A 306 -24.26 10.06 -11.07
N GLN A 307 -24.33 8.73 -11.08
CA GLN A 307 -25.38 7.96 -10.41
C GLN A 307 -24.81 6.60 -10.00
N GLU A 308 -25.13 6.16 -8.78
CA GLU A 308 -25.02 4.73 -8.42
C GLU A 308 -26.38 4.08 -8.72
N ILE A 309 -26.37 3.19 -9.71
CA ILE A 309 -27.56 2.63 -10.34
C ILE A 309 -27.79 1.24 -9.77
N HIS A 310 -28.91 1.02 -9.11
CA HIS A 310 -29.32 -0.32 -8.72
C HIS A 310 -29.83 -1.10 -9.93
N THR A 311 -29.26 -2.26 -10.17
CA THR A 311 -29.67 -3.18 -11.23
C THR A 311 -30.29 -4.45 -10.63
N THR A 312 -30.78 -5.34 -11.48
CA THR A 312 -31.23 -6.68 -11.05
C THR A 312 -30.09 -7.51 -10.43
N HIS A 313 -28.83 -7.20 -10.75
CA HIS A 313 -27.64 -7.92 -10.30
C HIS A 313 -26.56 -6.93 -9.84
N GLY A 314 -26.78 -6.32 -8.68
CA GLY A 314 -25.84 -5.41 -8.02
C GLY A 314 -25.86 -3.97 -8.57
N GLU A 315 -24.81 -3.22 -8.31
CA GLU A 315 -24.75 -1.78 -8.62
C GLU A 315 -23.76 -1.45 -9.74
N LEU A 316 -24.17 -0.52 -10.60
CA LEU A 316 -23.30 0.16 -11.56
C LEU A 316 -23.02 1.57 -11.05
N ILE A 317 -21.86 2.10 -11.40
CA ILE A 317 -21.52 3.50 -11.16
C ILE A 317 -21.26 4.19 -12.48
N ALA A 318 -21.96 5.28 -12.74
CA ALA A 318 -21.93 5.97 -14.01
C ALA A 318 -21.63 7.46 -13.84
N TYR A 319 -20.96 8.05 -14.84
CA TYR A 319 -20.56 9.46 -14.86
C TYR A 319 -20.94 10.15 -16.17
N PHE A 320 -20.98 11.49 -16.11
CA PHE A 320 -21.33 12.40 -17.20
C PHE A 320 -22.76 12.21 -17.72
N LEU A 321 -23.70 11.89 -16.83
CA LEU A 321 -25.10 11.72 -17.19
C LEU A 321 -25.80 13.06 -17.44
N THR A 322 -26.71 13.06 -18.41
CA THR A 322 -27.66 14.14 -18.69
C THR A 322 -29.07 13.79 -18.21
N GLU A 323 -29.41 12.49 -18.18
CA GLU A 323 -30.70 11.99 -17.71
C GLU A 323 -30.50 10.84 -16.70
N PRO A 324 -31.38 10.71 -15.68
CA PRO A 324 -31.28 9.63 -14.71
C PRO A 324 -31.53 8.26 -15.36
N ILE A 325 -30.79 7.25 -14.92
CA ILE A 325 -31.02 5.85 -15.33
C ILE A 325 -32.05 5.22 -14.39
N PRO A 326 -33.13 4.58 -14.90
CA PRO A 326 -34.09 3.88 -14.05
C PRO A 326 -33.44 2.74 -13.24
N ALA A 327 -33.86 2.60 -11.98
CA ALA A 327 -33.46 1.49 -11.14
C ALA A 327 -34.15 0.17 -11.56
N GLY A 328 -33.52 -0.97 -11.26
CA GLY A 328 -34.07 -2.30 -11.49
C GLY A 328 -33.95 -2.83 -12.92
N LEU A 329 -33.18 -2.17 -13.79
CA LEU A 329 -32.82 -2.66 -15.12
C LEU A 329 -31.85 -3.85 -15.00
N SER A 330 -31.70 -4.64 -16.07
CA SER A 330 -30.52 -5.52 -16.18
C SER A 330 -29.23 -4.68 -16.23
N PRO A 331 -28.08 -5.21 -15.76
CA PRO A 331 -26.81 -4.52 -15.88
C PRO A 331 -26.50 -4.08 -17.32
N GLU A 332 -26.78 -4.94 -18.31
CA GLU A 332 -26.63 -4.64 -19.73
C GLU A 332 -27.47 -3.45 -20.18
N GLU A 333 -28.77 -3.44 -19.88
CA GLU A 333 -29.64 -2.32 -20.25
C GLU A 333 -29.21 -1.02 -19.55
N GLY A 334 -28.69 -1.13 -18.32
CA GLY A 334 -28.12 0.00 -17.59
C GLY A 334 -26.88 0.57 -18.30
N ILE A 335 -25.94 -0.29 -18.67
CA ILE A 335 -24.73 0.05 -19.44
C ILE A 335 -25.10 0.73 -20.76
N ASP A 336 -25.98 0.10 -21.54
CA ASP A 336 -26.41 0.60 -22.85
C ASP A 336 -27.02 2.00 -22.75
N ARG A 337 -27.85 2.27 -21.74
CA ARG A 337 -28.45 3.60 -21.53
C ARG A 337 -27.44 4.65 -21.07
N VAL A 338 -26.41 4.28 -20.33
CA VAL A 338 -25.32 5.21 -19.99
C VAL A 338 -24.55 5.58 -21.25
N HIS A 339 -24.21 4.60 -22.09
CA HIS A 339 -23.49 4.84 -23.33
C HIS A 339 -24.31 5.63 -24.36
N GLN A 340 -25.63 5.43 -24.44
CA GLN A 340 -26.53 6.16 -25.34
C GLN A 340 -26.51 7.69 -25.13
N GLN A 341 -26.23 8.15 -23.90
CA GLN A 341 -26.08 9.58 -23.59
C GLN A 341 -24.62 10.06 -23.59
N GLY A 342 -23.67 9.21 -24.00
CA GLY A 342 -22.23 9.53 -24.01
C GLY A 342 -21.58 9.52 -22.62
N GLY A 343 -22.23 8.95 -21.62
CA GLY A 343 -21.67 8.73 -20.30
C GLY A 343 -20.67 7.56 -20.29
N VAL A 344 -20.01 7.38 -19.15
CA VAL A 344 -19.12 6.23 -18.89
C VAL A 344 -19.60 5.46 -17.69
N VAL A 345 -19.41 4.14 -17.69
CA VAL A 345 -19.94 3.23 -16.69
C VAL A 345 -18.89 2.24 -16.21
N GLY A 346 -18.95 1.93 -14.93
CA GLY A 346 -18.17 0.89 -14.30
C GLY A 346 -18.97 0.15 -13.25
N ILE A 347 -18.30 -0.80 -12.59
CA ILE A 347 -18.87 -1.57 -11.51
C ILE A 347 -18.36 -1.01 -10.18
N SER A 348 -19.28 -0.56 -9.31
CA SER A 348 -18.92 -0.15 -7.94
C SER A 348 -18.67 -1.38 -7.09
N HIS A 349 -17.69 -1.27 -6.17
CA HIS A 349 -17.31 -2.29 -5.16
C HIS A 349 -17.47 -3.76 -5.64
N PRO A 350 -16.89 -4.13 -6.81
CA PRO A 350 -17.32 -5.29 -7.61
C PRO A 350 -17.21 -6.65 -6.89
N LEU A 351 -16.24 -6.77 -5.97
CA LEU A 351 -15.91 -8.01 -5.27
C LEU A 351 -16.07 -7.90 -3.75
N ASP A 352 -16.79 -6.88 -3.25
CA ASP A 352 -17.05 -6.73 -1.81
C ASP A 352 -17.89 -7.90 -1.29
N ARG A 353 -17.30 -8.71 -0.42
CA ARG A 353 -17.95 -9.92 0.09
C ARG A 353 -19.02 -9.61 1.13
N LEU A 354 -18.90 -8.50 1.84
CA LEU A 354 -19.81 -8.12 2.93
C LEU A 354 -20.99 -7.27 2.44
N ARG A 355 -20.85 -6.59 1.30
CA ARG A 355 -21.91 -5.80 0.70
C ARG A 355 -22.90 -6.69 -0.06
N ARG A 356 -24.19 -6.51 0.15
CA ARG A 356 -25.22 -7.33 -0.52
C ARG A 356 -25.31 -6.97 -2.00
N GLU A 357 -25.11 -5.70 -2.30
CA GLU A 357 -25.26 -5.03 -3.59
C GLU A 357 -24.04 -5.22 -4.52
N ALA A 358 -22.96 -5.86 -4.05
CA ALA A 358 -21.82 -6.19 -4.89
C ALA A 358 -22.17 -7.27 -5.93
N MET A 359 -21.79 -7.02 -7.19
CA MET A 359 -22.07 -7.92 -8.33
C MET A 359 -21.42 -9.30 -8.22
N ARG A 360 -20.25 -9.41 -7.57
CA ARG A 360 -19.49 -10.66 -7.39
C ARG A 360 -19.30 -11.43 -8.69
N GLN A 361 -20.05 -12.52 -8.90
CA GLN A 361 -19.93 -13.36 -10.09
C GLN A 361 -20.35 -12.61 -11.37
N ALA A 362 -21.40 -11.80 -11.30
CA ALA A 362 -21.87 -11.01 -12.43
C ALA A 362 -20.84 -9.97 -12.90
N THR A 363 -19.90 -9.59 -12.03
CA THR A 363 -18.76 -8.73 -12.41
C THR A 363 -18.03 -9.33 -13.60
N TYR A 364 -17.75 -10.63 -13.58
CA TYR A 364 -16.91 -11.29 -14.58
C TYR A 364 -17.56 -11.32 -15.97
N ASP A 365 -18.89 -11.39 -16.02
CA ASP A 365 -19.65 -11.47 -17.27
C ASP A 365 -19.79 -10.10 -17.96
N LEU A 366 -19.55 -9.02 -17.23
CA LEU A 366 -19.73 -7.64 -17.69
C LEU A 366 -18.42 -6.89 -17.96
N LEU A 367 -17.26 -7.51 -17.69
CA LEU A 367 -15.94 -6.88 -17.82
C LEU A 367 -15.69 -6.30 -19.22
N ASP A 368 -16.19 -6.96 -20.26
CA ASP A 368 -15.99 -6.53 -21.65
C ASP A 368 -17.01 -5.46 -22.10
N LYS A 369 -17.98 -5.11 -21.24
CA LYS A 369 -19.05 -4.14 -21.53
C LYS A 369 -18.89 -2.82 -20.75
N VAL A 370 -18.09 -2.80 -19.70
CA VAL A 370 -17.86 -1.61 -18.86
C VAL A 370 -16.57 -0.87 -19.23
N ASP A 371 -16.53 0.42 -18.95
CA ASP A 371 -15.40 1.28 -19.29
C ASP A 371 -14.28 1.26 -18.23
N PHE A 372 -14.62 0.95 -16.98
CA PHE A 372 -13.70 0.90 -15.85
C PHE A 372 -14.23 0.02 -14.70
N LEU A 373 -13.37 -0.25 -13.72
CA LEU A 373 -13.76 -0.86 -12.43
C LEU A 373 -13.43 0.06 -11.26
N GLU A 374 -14.27 0.07 -10.21
CA GLU A 374 -13.88 0.66 -8.93
C GLU A 374 -12.82 -0.24 -8.27
N GLY A 375 -11.55 0.14 -8.41
CA GLY A 375 -10.40 -0.60 -7.90
C GLY A 375 -10.10 -0.33 -6.43
N PHE A 376 -10.69 0.73 -5.85
CA PHE A 376 -10.58 1.02 -4.43
C PHE A 376 -11.83 1.77 -3.93
N ASN A 377 -12.56 1.15 -3.01
CA ASN A 377 -13.64 1.79 -2.27
C ASN A 377 -13.24 1.95 -0.80
N ALA A 378 -13.35 3.17 -0.25
CA ALA A 378 -12.94 3.41 1.14
C ALA A 378 -13.84 2.69 2.16
N ARG A 379 -15.11 2.40 1.85
CA ARG A 379 -16.02 1.66 2.73
C ARG A 379 -15.92 0.14 2.61
N CYS A 380 -15.02 -0.38 1.78
CA CYS A 380 -14.77 -1.82 1.71
C CYS A 380 -13.96 -2.29 2.92
N LEU A 381 -14.63 -2.90 3.90
CA LEU A 381 -14.03 -3.24 5.20
C LEU A 381 -12.93 -4.30 5.12
N LEU A 382 -12.97 -5.17 4.10
CA LEU A 382 -11.97 -6.20 3.87
C LEU A 382 -10.96 -5.70 2.84
N PRO A 383 -9.71 -5.36 3.22
CA PRO A 383 -8.72 -4.86 2.28
C PRO A 383 -8.42 -5.83 1.12
N ALA A 384 -8.66 -7.13 1.32
CA ALA A 384 -8.53 -8.15 0.31
C ALA A 384 -9.47 -7.95 -0.89
N ASP A 385 -10.65 -7.38 -0.68
CA ASP A 385 -11.65 -7.23 -1.73
C ASP A 385 -11.27 -6.08 -2.69
N ASN A 386 -10.74 -4.97 -2.14
CA ASN A 386 -10.09 -3.92 -2.93
C ASN A 386 -8.86 -4.46 -3.69
N ARG A 387 -8.02 -5.30 -3.06
CA ARG A 387 -6.89 -5.94 -3.75
C ARG A 387 -7.36 -6.83 -4.90
N ALA A 388 -8.42 -7.61 -4.70
CA ALA A 388 -8.99 -8.47 -5.73
C ALA A 388 -9.57 -7.65 -6.90
N ALA A 389 -10.30 -6.57 -6.62
CA ALA A 389 -10.85 -5.68 -7.65
C ALA A 389 -9.73 -5.05 -8.49
N ARG A 390 -8.68 -4.55 -7.84
CA ARG A 390 -7.49 -4.02 -8.50
C ARG A 390 -6.75 -5.06 -9.34
N ALA A 391 -6.57 -6.27 -8.80
CA ALA A 391 -5.93 -7.36 -9.55
C ALA A 391 -6.75 -7.76 -10.78
N LEU A 392 -8.08 -7.81 -10.65
CA LEU A 392 -8.99 -8.11 -11.76
C LEU A 392 -8.90 -7.06 -12.87
N ALA A 393 -8.96 -5.77 -12.51
CA ALA A 393 -8.82 -4.68 -13.47
C ALA A 393 -7.47 -4.73 -14.22
N LEU A 394 -6.37 -4.95 -13.50
CA LEU A 394 -5.03 -5.08 -14.09
C LEU A 394 -4.93 -6.27 -15.05
N ARG A 395 -5.46 -7.44 -14.67
CA ARG A 395 -5.45 -8.64 -15.53
C ARG A 395 -6.24 -8.46 -16.83
N ARG A 396 -7.22 -7.56 -16.82
CA ARG A 396 -8.12 -7.30 -17.96
C ARG A 396 -7.78 -6.03 -18.73
N GLY A 397 -6.75 -5.29 -18.29
CA GLY A 397 -6.37 -4.02 -18.92
C GLY A 397 -7.42 -2.91 -18.78
N LEU A 398 -8.33 -3.02 -17.79
CA LEU A 398 -9.37 -2.03 -17.54
C LEU A 398 -8.82 -0.85 -16.72
N PRO A 399 -9.15 0.41 -17.08
CA PRO A 399 -8.93 1.55 -16.21
C PRO A 399 -9.61 1.36 -14.85
N MET A 400 -9.09 2.05 -13.82
CA MET A 400 -9.61 1.96 -12.46
C MET A 400 -10.02 3.32 -11.92
N THR A 401 -11.13 3.35 -11.20
CA THR A 401 -11.55 4.46 -10.37
C THR A 401 -11.38 4.12 -8.89
N ALA A 402 -11.49 5.14 -8.04
CA ALA A 402 -11.59 5.00 -6.61
C ALA A 402 -12.49 6.08 -6.05
N GLY A 403 -13.14 5.79 -4.94
CA GLY A 403 -13.95 6.78 -4.28
C GLY A 403 -14.16 6.49 -2.81
N SER A 404 -14.50 7.55 -2.09
CA SER A 404 -14.70 7.48 -0.65
C SER A 404 -15.97 6.73 -0.26
N ASP A 405 -16.90 6.59 -1.21
CA ASP A 405 -18.27 6.10 -0.97
C ASP A 405 -18.92 6.89 0.19
N ALA A 406 -18.65 8.19 0.19
CA ALA A 406 -18.95 9.05 1.32
C ALA A 406 -20.46 9.26 1.49
N HIS A 407 -21.00 8.84 2.64
CA HIS A 407 -22.36 9.20 3.05
C HIS A 407 -22.37 10.22 4.20
N THR A 408 -21.19 10.70 4.59
CA THR A 408 -21.00 11.78 5.55
C THR A 408 -19.98 12.76 5.00
N ALA A 409 -20.12 14.04 5.34
CA ALA A 409 -19.17 15.08 4.92
C ALA A 409 -17.71 14.80 5.35
N TRP A 410 -17.51 14.02 6.42
CA TRP A 410 -16.19 13.64 6.91
C TRP A 410 -15.49 12.61 6.00
N GLU A 411 -16.26 11.76 5.33
CA GLU A 411 -15.72 10.72 4.46
C GLU A 411 -15.27 11.25 3.09
N ILE A 412 -15.79 12.40 2.66
CA ILE A 412 -15.44 13.01 1.38
C ILE A 412 -13.91 13.20 1.29
N GLY A 413 -13.32 12.68 0.21
CA GLY A 413 -11.88 12.69 -0.06
C GLY A 413 -11.07 11.65 0.70
N ARG A 414 -11.69 10.66 1.36
CA ARG A 414 -10.96 9.54 2.00
C ARG A 414 -10.30 8.59 1.00
N ALA A 415 -10.83 8.54 -0.22
CA ALA A 415 -10.17 7.94 -1.36
C ALA A 415 -10.36 8.87 -2.56
N VAL A 416 -9.29 9.01 -3.34
CA VAL A 416 -9.20 9.91 -4.47
C VAL A 416 -8.39 9.27 -5.59
N VAL A 417 -8.62 9.74 -6.80
CA VAL A 417 -7.88 9.42 -8.01
C VAL A 417 -7.15 10.67 -8.46
N LEU A 418 -5.83 10.57 -8.62
CA LEU A 418 -4.98 11.61 -9.18
C LEU A 418 -4.79 11.35 -10.68
N LEU A 419 -5.46 12.14 -11.52
CA LEU A 419 -5.41 11.97 -12.97
C LEU A 419 -5.11 13.30 -13.71
N PRO A 420 -4.59 13.24 -14.95
CA PRO A 420 -4.48 14.43 -15.80
C PRO A 420 -5.84 15.16 -15.94
N PRO A 421 -5.85 16.46 -16.25
CA PRO A 421 -7.07 17.22 -16.45
C PRO A 421 -7.79 16.72 -17.70
N PHE A 422 -9.11 16.75 -17.67
CA PHE A 422 -9.98 16.28 -18.75
C PHE A 422 -11.18 17.20 -18.92
N ASP A 423 -11.74 17.26 -20.12
CA ASP A 423 -12.88 18.11 -20.49
C ASP A 423 -14.05 17.32 -21.09
N SER A 424 -13.87 16.02 -21.28
CA SER A 424 -14.85 15.13 -21.91
C SER A 424 -14.81 13.72 -21.29
N PRO A 425 -15.90 12.93 -21.45
CA PRO A 425 -15.94 11.54 -20.98
C PRO A 425 -14.82 10.65 -21.58
N ALA A 426 -14.51 10.84 -22.87
CA ALA A 426 -13.41 10.13 -23.52
C ALA A 426 -12.04 10.52 -22.95
N ALA A 427 -11.78 11.83 -22.75
CA ALA A 427 -10.55 12.30 -22.14
C ALA A 427 -10.40 11.85 -20.68
N PHE A 428 -11.52 11.69 -19.97
CA PHE A 428 -11.54 11.12 -18.63
C PHE A 428 -11.06 9.66 -18.63
N LEU A 429 -11.57 8.80 -19.52
CA LEU A 429 -11.12 7.40 -19.62
C LEU A 429 -9.62 7.30 -19.97
N GLU A 430 -9.15 8.12 -20.91
CA GLU A 430 -7.72 8.17 -21.23
C GLU A 430 -6.88 8.65 -20.04
N SER A 431 -7.40 9.63 -19.28
CA SER A 431 -6.73 10.10 -18.05
C SER A 431 -6.70 9.04 -16.96
N LEU A 432 -7.71 8.17 -16.87
CA LEU A 432 -7.72 7.02 -15.95
C LEU A 432 -6.60 6.01 -16.24
N ARG A 433 -6.19 5.84 -17.51
CA ARG A 433 -5.07 4.96 -17.87
C ARG A 433 -3.73 5.41 -17.26
N ALA A 434 -3.60 6.71 -16.98
CA ALA A 434 -2.42 7.31 -16.35
C ALA A 434 -2.66 7.71 -14.88
N ALA A 435 -3.78 7.27 -14.29
CA ALA A 435 -4.20 7.66 -12.96
C ALA A 435 -3.41 6.96 -11.84
N TYR A 436 -3.41 7.58 -10.67
CA TYR A 436 -2.92 7.01 -9.44
C TYR A 436 -4.01 7.07 -8.37
N ILE A 437 -4.26 5.94 -7.70
CA ILE A 437 -5.28 5.85 -6.65
C ILE A 437 -4.62 6.04 -5.30
N GLN A 438 -5.19 6.91 -4.48
CA GLN A 438 -4.78 7.15 -3.09
C GLN A 438 -6.01 7.07 -2.19
N GLY A 439 -5.94 6.31 -1.10
CA GLY A 439 -7.07 6.25 -0.18
C GLY A 439 -6.78 5.46 1.09
N ARG A 440 -7.65 5.63 2.09
CA ARG A 440 -7.62 4.86 3.34
C ARG A 440 -9.00 4.30 3.63
N ILE A 441 -9.04 3.04 4.08
CA ILE A 441 -10.29 2.41 4.50
C ILE A 441 -10.94 3.23 5.60
N SER A 442 -12.23 3.53 5.43
CA SER A 442 -13.07 4.18 6.42
C SER A 442 -13.22 3.28 7.64
N PRO A 443 -13.10 3.83 8.86
CA PRO A 443 -13.46 3.09 10.05
C PRO A 443 -14.94 2.66 9.96
N PRO A 444 -15.41 1.68 10.77
CA PRO A 444 -16.77 1.16 10.63
C PRO A 444 -17.88 2.10 11.14
N TRP A 445 -17.56 3.10 11.96
CA TRP A 445 -18.57 3.96 12.59
C TRP A 445 -19.42 4.82 11.63
N PRO A 446 -18.97 5.28 10.45
CA PRO A 446 -19.81 6.00 9.49
C PRO A 446 -20.99 5.16 8.97
N HIS A 447 -20.89 3.83 8.98
CA HIS A 447 -22.02 2.95 8.63
C HIS A 447 -23.19 3.10 9.62
N VAL A 448 -22.93 3.51 10.87
CA VAL A 448 -23.97 3.82 11.87
C VAL A 448 -24.79 5.03 11.42
N PHE A 449 -24.14 6.06 10.86
CA PHE A 449 -24.82 7.25 10.33
C PHE A 449 -25.66 6.91 9.09
N SER A 450 -25.16 6.06 8.19
CA SER A 450 -25.96 5.58 7.06
C SER A 450 -27.17 4.76 7.50
N THR A 451 -27.01 3.91 8.52
CA THR A 451 -28.11 3.14 9.11
C THR A 451 -29.16 4.07 9.75
N TYR A 452 -28.71 5.08 10.50
CA TYR A 452 -29.58 6.10 11.06
C TYR A 452 -30.34 6.87 9.98
N ALA A 453 -29.67 7.28 8.89
CA ALA A 453 -30.30 7.98 7.78
C ALA A 453 -31.46 7.17 7.16
N LYS A 454 -31.24 5.87 6.90
CA LYS A 454 -32.29 4.96 6.42
C LYS A 454 -33.49 4.91 7.37
N ILE A 455 -33.23 4.77 8.68
CA ILE A 455 -34.28 4.71 9.71
C ILE A 455 -35.04 6.03 9.80
N ALA A 456 -34.33 7.16 9.88
CA ALA A 456 -34.92 8.48 10.01
C ALA A 456 -35.84 8.82 8.83
N ARG A 457 -35.45 8.45 7.60
CA ARG A 457 -36.31 8.59 6.42
C ARG A 457 -37.52 7.65 6.45
N ARG A 458 -37.32 6.39 6.82
CA ARG A 458 -38.42 5.41 6.96
C ARG A 458 -39.46 5.86 7.98
N LEU A 459 -39.03 6.49 9.07
CA LEU A 459 -39.88 7.05 10.12
C LEU A 459 -40.37 8.48 9.83
N ARG A 460 -40.02 9.06 8.67
CA ARG A 460 -40.37 10.42 8.24
C ARG A 460 -39.93 11.53 9.22
N TRP A 461 -38.86 11.30 9.97
CA TRP A 461 -38.25 12.33 10.83
C TRP A 461 -37.46 13.36 10.03
N VAL A 462 -37.01 12.97 8.85
CA VAL A 462 -36.30 13.84 7.90
C VAL A 462 -37.13 13.88 6.62
N PRO A 463 -37.37 15.07 6.04
CA PRO A 463 -38.10 15.20 4.79
C PRO A 463 -37.42 14.47 3.64
N ALA A 464 -38.21 13.98 2.68
CA ALA A 464 -37.68 13.46 1.44
C ALA A 464 -36.97 14.59 0.66
N PRO A 465 -35.93 14.28 -0.14
CA PRO A 465 -35.31 15.27 -1.01
C PRO A 465 -36.34 15.72 -2.04
N GLN A 466 -36.54 17.03 -2.18
CA GLN A 466 -37.40 17.57 -3.23
C GLN A 466 -36.75 17.29 -4.58
N THR A 467 -37.45 16.57 -5.46
CA THR A 467 -36.92 16.27 -6.79
C THR A 467 -36.85 17.55 -7.61
N ALA A 468 -35.92 17.64 -8.57
CA ALA A 468 -35.80 18.80 -9.46
C ALA A 468 -37.07 19.05 -10.31
N GLN A 469 -38.00 18.09 -10.37
CA GLN A 469 -39.28 18.19 -11.08
C GLN A 469 -40.40 18.82 -10.23
N GLU A 470 -40.30 18.83 -8.89
CA GLU A 470 -41.37 19.30 -7.99
C GLU A 470 -41.39 20.83 -7.77
N GLU A 471 -40.43 21.58 -8.34
CA GLU A 471 -40.34 23.05 -8.22
C GLU A 471 -40.58 23.81 -9.55
N ARG A 472 -41.10 23.16 -10.59
CA ARG A 472 -41.48 23.83 -11.85
C ARG A 472 -42.96 24.14 -11.94
#